data_AF-A0A0D0C879-F1
#
_entry.id   AF-A0A0D0C879-F1
#
_cell.length_a   1.000
_cell.length_b   1.000
_cell.length_c   1.000
_cell.angle_alpha   90.00
_cell.angle_beta   90.00
_cell.angle_gamma   90.00
#
_symmetry.space_group_name_H-M   'P 1'
#
loop_
_entity.id
_entity.type
_entity.pdbx_description
1 polymer ?
#
loop_
_entity_poly.entity_id
_entity_poly.type
_entity_poly.pdbx_seq_one_letter_code
_entity_poly.pdbx_strand_id
1 'polypeptide(L)'
;MNTEPSSSRRKATRPQLTLADRQSPEQVADLPPSSSSDEEESNSNTTPDLPDSTMATKPTELKISTPSFFDGNTNDAAQWMYSVIAYIDLNEEVYTNNNKKIIAALSFMNKGTAGSWAEAYYETATTSGWGNLG
;
A
#
# COMPACT_ATOMS: atom_id res chain seq x y z
N MET A 1 -49.90 29.98 32.21
CA MET A 1 -50.11 29.26 30.94
C MET A 1 -48.83 28.53 30.60
N ASN A 2 -48.96 27.28 30.19
CA ASN A 2 -48.04 26.19 30.52
C ASN A 2 -47.01 25.91 29.42
N THR A 3 -45.76 25.77 29.87
CA THR A 3 -44.71 24.76 29.55
C THR A 3 -44.25 24.53 28.11
N GLU A 4 -42.94 24.77 27.91
CA GLU A 4 -42.09 24.18 26.85
C GLU A 4 -42.12 22.64 26.84
N PRO A 5 -41.94 21.99 25.69
CA PRO A 5 -41.42 20.65 25.64
C PRO A 5 -39.91 20.66 25.36
N SER A 6 -39.16 20.36 26.43
CA SER A 6 -37.80 19.82 26.37
C SER A 6 -37.80 18.53 25.56
N SER A 7 -37.06 18.47 24.44
CA SER A 7 -36.91 17.22 23.67
C SER A 7 -35.49 16.67 23.83
N SER A 8 -35.45 15.59 24.61
CA SER A 8 -34.26 14.93 25.09
C SER A 8 -33.39 14.32 23.99
N ARG A 9 -32.11 14.66 24.05
CA ARG A 9 -30.99 13.99 23.38
C ARG A 9 -30.97 12.51 23.77
N ARG A 10 -31.51 11.62 22.92
CA ARG A 10 -31.28 10.17 23.08
C ARG A 10 -29.81 9.89 22.76
N LYS A 11 -28.98 9.72 23.80
CA LYS A 11 -27.68 9.04 23.67
C LYS A 11 -27.99 7.59 23.29
N ALA A 12 -27.68 7.20 22.05
CA ALA A 12 -27.60 5.79 21.69
C ALA A 12 -26.34 5.21 22.34
N THR A 13 -26.52 4.45 23.42
CA THR A 13 -25.47 3.62 24.02
C THR A 13 -25.12 2.52 23.03
N ARG A 14 -23.93 2.61 22.41
CA ARG A 14 -23.35 1.53 21.62
C ARG A 14 -23.04 0.37 22.59
N PRO A 15 -23.48 -0.87 22.33
CA PRO A 15 -23.04 -2.00 23.14
C PRO A 15 -21.53 -2.19 22.93
N GLN A 16 -20.78 -2.12 24.03
CA GLN A 16 -19.37 -2.52 24.08
C GLN A 16 -19.31 -4.04 23.92
N LEU A 17 -18.72 -4.54 22.83
CA LEU A 17 -18.33 -5.95 22.73
C LEU A 17 -17.17 -6.19 23.70
N THR A 18 -17.38 -7.06 24.68
CA THR A 18 -16.37 -7.51 25.63
C THR A 18 -15.40 -8.51 24.98
N LEU A 19 -14.10 -8.28 25.13
CA LEU A 19 -13.00 -9.08 24.56
C LEU A 19 -12.78 -10.45 25.24
N ALA A 20 -13.79 -11.00 25.93
CA ALA A 20 -13.61 -12.15 26.83
C ALA A 20 -14.18 -13.49 26.33
N ASP A 21 -14.95 -13.54 25.23
CA ASP A 21 -15.73 -14.74 24.87
C ASP A 21 -15.33 -15.43 23.57
N ARG A 22 -14.04 -15.64 23.32
CA ARG A 22 -13.65 -16.58 22.24
C ARG A 22 -12.35 -17.33 22.45
N GLN A 23 -12.23 -18.02 23.58
CA GLN A 23 -11.20 -19.05 23.72
C GLN A 23 -11.67 -20.34 24.44
N SER A 24 -11.28 -21.46 23.81
CA SER A 24 -11.22 -22.88 24.24
C SER A 24 -12.39 -23.86 23.95
N PRO A 25 -12.13 -25.18 23.75
CA PRO A 25 -10.87 -25.91 23.92
C PRO A 25 -10.43 -26.88 22.79
N GLU A 26 -9.23 -27.41 23.02
CA GLU A 26 -8.42 -28.43 22.35
C GLU A 26 -9.15 -29.68 21.83
N GLN A 27 -8.64 -30.24 20.73
CA GLN A 27 -8.73 -31.67 20.41
C GLN A 27 -7.34 -32.17 19.99
N VAL A 28 -6.77 -33.01 20.86
CA VAL A 28 -5.55 -33.78 20.69
C VAL A 28 -5.87 -35.09 19.96
N ALA A 29 -5.06 -35.44 18.95
CA ALA A 29 -4.89 -36.82 18.46
C ALA A 29 -3.54 -36.96 17.73
N ASP A 30 -2.55 -37.40 18.50
CA ASP A 30 -1.48 -38.36 18.21
C ASP A 30 -0.93 -38.60 16.77
N LEU A 31 0.38 -38.25 16.64
CA LEU A 31 1.51 -39.01 16.06
C LEU A 31 1.65 -39.22 14.52
N PRO A 32 2.88 -39.47 13.98
CA PRO A 32 4.24 -39.25 14.50
C PRO A 32 5.15 -38.37 13.57
N PRO A 33 6.35 -37.96 14.02
CA PRO A 33 7.37 -37.35 13.17
C PRO A 33 8.20 -38.43 12.45
N SER A 34 8.22 -38.43 11.11
CA SER A 34 9.24 -39.18 10.38
C SER A 34 10.52 -38.37 10.27
N SER A 35 11.52 -38.87 10.99
CA SER A 35 12.93 -38.51 10.95
C SER A 35 13.58 -38.91 9.61
N SER A 36 14.49 -38.04 9.15
CA SER A 36 15.77 -38.27 8.45
C SER A 36 15.97 -39.56 7.64
N SER A 37 16.42 -39.39 6.39
CA SER A 37 17.32 -40.34 5.74
C SER A 37 18.32 -39.57 4.87
N ASP A 38 19.55 -40.04 4.96
CA ASP A 38 20.80 -39.37 4.61
C ASP A 38 21.12 -39.28 3.11
N GLU A 39 22.20 -38.55 2.88
CA GLU A 39 22.91 -38.24 1.64
C GLU A 39 23.19 -39.45 0.71
N GLU A 40 23.10 -39.22 -0.59
CA GLU A 40 23.87 -39.95 -1.60
C GLU A 40 24.36 -38.95 -2.65
N GLU A 41 25.67 -38.74 -2.64
CA GLU A 41 26.46 -38.05 -3.64
C GLU A 41 26.51 -38.90 -4.92
N SER A 42 25.97 -38.41 -6.04
CA SER A 42 26.24 -39.03 -7.36
C SER A 42 26.74 -38.00 -8.35
N ASN A 43 28.05 -38.09 -8.54
CA ASN A 43 28.95 -37.47 -9.49
C ASN A 43 28.45 -37.39 -10.95
N SER A 44 28.60 -36.20 -11.53
CA SER A 44 29.04 -35.89 -12.91
C SER A 44 28.24 -36.42 -14.12
N ASN A 45 27.58 -35.50 -14.84
CA ASN A 45 27.90 -35.27 -16.25
C ASN A 45 27.24 -33.99 -16.84
N THR A 46 28.11 -33.08 -17.27
CA THR A 46 28.01 -32.10 -18.38
C THR A 46 26.63 -31.88 -19.01
N THR A 47 25.99 -30.77 -18.63
CA THR A 47 25.04 -30.07 -19.51
C THR A 47 25.81 -28.92 -20.17
N PRO A 48 25.71 -28.72 -21.49
CA PRO A 48 26.43 -27.63 -22.16
C PRO A 48 25.95 -26.29 -21.60
N ASP A 49 26.91 -25.48 -21.14
CA ASP A 49 26.76 -24.07 -20.78
C ASP A 49 26.01 -23.34 -21.91
N LEU A 50 24.71 -23.14 -21.71
CA LEU A 50 23.99 -22.07 -22.39
C LEU A 50 24.45 -20.79 -21.72
N PRO A 51 24.95 -19.78 -22.45
CA PRO A 51 25.15 -18.48 -21.84
C PRO A 51 23.78 -17.99 -21.37
N ASP A 52 23.56 -18.01 -20.05
CA ASP A 52 22.46 -17.30 -19.41
C ASP A 52 22.77 -15.79 -19.53
N SER A 53 22.69 -15.28 -20.75
CA SER A 53 22.48 -13.87 -21.00
C SER A 53 20.97 -13.64 -20.99
N THR A 54 20.34 -13.94 -19.85
CA THR A 54 19.15 -13.20 -19.46
C THR A 54 19.57 -11.74 -19.36
N MET A 55 19.37 -11.02 -20.47
CA MET A 55 19.39 -9.57 -20.47
C MET A 55 18.27 -9.14 -19.53
N ALA A 56 18.57 -8.97 -18.25
CA ALA A 56 17.65 -8.44 -17.26
C ALA A 56 17.34 -7.00 -17.68
N THR A 57 16.31 -6.84 -18.51
CA THR A 57 15.82 -5.53 -18.92
C THR A 57 15.24 -4.86 -17.69
N LYS A 58 15.86 -3.77 -17.25
CA LYS A 58 15.33 -2.95 -16.16
C LYS A 58 13.92 -2.48 -16.52
N PRO A 59 12.95 -2.52 -15.58
CA PRO A 59 11.63 -1.95 -15.79
C PRO A 59 11.72 -0.52 -16.31
N THR A 60 11.03 -0.25 -17.42
CA THR A 60 11.01 1.06 -18.08
C THR A 60 9.60 1.64 -17.99
N GLU A 61 9.53 2.92 -17.63
CA GLU A 61 8.26 3.62 -17.43
C GLU A 61 7.57 3.94 -18.77
N LEU A 62 6.30 3.55 -18.89
CA LEU A 62 5.44 3.80 -20.03
C LEU A 62 4.79 5.19 -19.94
N LYS A 63 4.97 6.00 -21.00
CA LYS A 63 4.48 7.40 -21.06
C LYS A 63 3.06 7.57 -21.61
N ILE A 64 2.37 6.48 -21.95
CA ILE A 64 1.07 6.52 -22.68
C ILE A 64 -0.07 7.05 -21.80
N SER A 65 0.10 7.09 -20.48
CA SER A 65 -0.94 7.47 -19.51
C SER A 65 -0.46 8.51 -18.49
N THR A 66 0.56 9.31 -18.82
CA THR A 66 1.10 10.31 -17.88
C THR A 66 0.02 11.31 -17.44
N PRO A 67 -0.28 11.42 -16.13
CA PRO A 67 -1.26 12.34 -15.59
C PRO A 67 -0.91 13.81 -15.89
N SER A 68 -1.94 14.66 -15.97
CA SER A 68 -1.75 16.10 -15.94
C SER A 68 -1.37 16.57 -14.53
N PHE A 69 -0.80 17.77 -14.46
CA PHE A 69 -0.53 18.42 -13.19
C PHE A 69 -1.81 18.90 -12.49
N PHE A 70 -1.92 18.62 -11.20
CA PHE A 70 -3.02 19.04 -10.35
C PHE A 70 -2.69 20.31 -9.58
N ASP A 71 -3.65 21.23 -9.53
CA ASP A 71 -3.53 22.54 -8.90
C ASP A 71 -4.26 22.65 -7.55
N GLY A 72 -5.05 21.62 -7.19
CA GLY A 72 -5.90 21.61 -6.01
C GLY A 72 -7.38 21.84 -6.28
N ASN A 73 -7.82 21.99 -7.54
CA ASN A 73 -9.24 22.14 -7.86
C ASN A 73 -10.04 20.88 -7.49
N THR A 74 -10.92 20.99 -6.49
CA THR A 74 -11.70 19.86 -5.97
C THR A 74 -12.69 19.28 -6.99
N ASN A 75 -13.10 20.05 -7.99
CA ASN A 75 -14.01 19.57 -9.04
C ASN A 75 -13.37 18.49 -9.92
N ASP A 76 -12.06 18.60 -10.14
CA ASP A 76 -11.30 17.71 -11.03
C ASP A 76 -10.54 16.63 -10.26
N ALA A 77 -10.54 16.70 -8.93
CA ALA A 77 -9.70 15.87 -8.05
C ALA A 77 -9.90 14.37 -8.25
N ALA A 78 -11.15 13.91 -8.37
CA ALA A 78 -11.45 12.49 -8.55
C ALA A 78 -10.93 11.98 -9.91
N GLN A 79 -11.18 12.73 -10.99
CA GLN A 79 -10.72 12.37 -12.31
C GLN A 79 -9.18 12.35 -12.38
N TRP A 80 -8.54 13.36 -11.80
CA TRP A 80 -7.08 13.39 -11.70
C TRP A 80 -6.55 12.20 -10.91
N MET A 81 -7.13 11.87 -9.75
CA MET A 81 -6.69 10.74 -8.94
C MET A 81 -6.78 9.42 -9.70
N TYR A 82 -7.86 9.17 -10.45
CA TYR A 82 -7.97 7.97 -11.28
C TYR A 82 -6.90 7.90 -12.36
N SER A 83 -6.51 9.03 -12.95
CA SER A 83 -5.40 9.06 -13.91
C SER A 83 -4.07 8.68 -13.27
N VAL A 84 -3.81 9.13 -12.04
CA VAL A 84 -2.59 8.77 -11.28
C VAL A 84 -2.59 7.28 -10.92
N ILE A 85 -3.72 6.74 -10.48
CA ILE A 85 -3.84 5.30 -10.17
C ILE A 85 -3.55 4.46 -11.43
N ALA A 86 -4.20 4.76 -12.55
CA ALA A 86 -3.96 4.05 -13.81
C ALA A 86 -2.51 4.14 -14.28
N TYR A 87 -1.87 5.30 -14.09
CA TYR A 87 -0.45 5.49 -14.39
C TYR A 87 0.46 4.62 -13.53
N ILE A 88 0.23 4.59 -12.23
CA ILE A 88 1.02 3.81 -11.27
C ILE A 88 0.84 2.31 -11.51
N ASP A 89 -0.39 1.86 -11.76
CA ASP A 89 -0.70 0.44 -12.01
C ASP A 89 -0.09 -0.05 -13.32
N LEU A 90 -0.14 0.77 -14.37
CA LEU A 90 0.53 0.46 -15.64
C LEU A 90 2.06 0.37 -15.49
N ASN A 91 2.62 1.05 -14.48
CA ASN A 91 4.04 1.14 -14.20
C ASN A 91 4.41 0.44 -12.88
N GLU A 92 3.69 -0.61 -12.50
CA GLU A 92 3.83 -1.26 -11.19
C GLU A 92 5.26 -1.78 -10.93
N GLU A 93 5.94 -2.24 -11.97
CA GLU A 93 7.34 -2.69 -11.90
C GLU A 93 8.34 -1.55 -11.63
N VAL A 94 7.96 -0.30 -11.92
CA VAL A 94 8.74 0.90 -11.59
C VAL A 94 8.40 1.37 -10.17
N TYR A 95 7.11 1.44 -9.86
CA TYR A 95 6.53 1.93 -8.59
C TYR A 95 6.28 0.80 -7.59
N THR A 96 7.34 0.04 -7.31
CA THR A 96 7.28 -1.24 -6.58
C THR A 96 6.86 -1.17 -5.11
N ASN A 97 6.81 0.03 -4.50
CA ASN A 97 6.44 0.19 -3.10
C ASN A 97 5.64 1.47 -2.87
N ASN A 98 4.97 1.55 -1.71
CA ASN A 98 4.09 2.66 -1.37
C ASN A 98 4.81 4.01 -1.39
N ASN A 99 6.07 4.09 -0.95
CA ASN A 99 6.82 5.34 -0.95
C ASN A 99 7.01 5.87 -2.38
N LYS A 100 7.39 5.00 -3.33
CA LYS A 100 7.51 5.37 -4.74
C LYS A 100 6.17 5.81 -5.32
N LYS A 101 5.08 5.12 -4.97
CA LYS A 101 3.71 5.47 -5.42
C LYS A 101 3.28 6.85 -4.89
N ILE A 102 3.55 7.12 -3.61
CA ILE A 102 3.27 8.43 -2.98
C ILE A 102 4.09 9.53 -3.66
N ILE A 103 5.39 9.33 -3.86
CA ILE A 103 6.27 10.29 -4.55
C ILE A 103 5.78 10.56 -5.97
N ALA A 104 5.35 9.53 -6.70
CA ALA A 104 4.79 9.69 -8.04
C ALA A 104 3.56 10.59 -8.02
N ALA A 105 2.58 10.30 -7.15
CA ALA A 105 1.37 11.12 -7.02
C ALA A 105 1.69 12.58 -6.64
N LEU A 106 2.58 12.78 -5.67
CA LEU A 106 3.03 14.12 -5.24
C LEU A 106 3.75 14.87 -6.37
N SER A 107 4.52 14.19 -7.22
CA SER A 107 5.22 14.83 -8.35
C SER A 107 4.27 15.47 -9.37
N PHE A 108 3.04 14.95 -9.45
CA PHE A 108 1.98 15.52 -10.30
C PHE A 108 1.20 16.65 -9.60
N MET A 109 1.42 16.89 -8.30
CA MET A 109 0.89 18.02 -7.54
C MET A 109 1.92 19.15 -7.52
N ASN A 110 2.06 19.90 -8.61
CA ASN A 110 3.10 20.93 -8.73
C ASN A 110 2.56 22.34 -9.06
N LYS A 111 1.25 22.53 -8.95
CA LYS A 111 0.58 23.82 -9.21
C LYS A 111 -0.29 24.21 -8.02
N GLY A 112 -0.57 25.50 -7.92
CA GLY A 112 -1.56 26.04 -7.00
C GLY A 112 -1.38 25.55 -5.56
N THR A 113 -2.51 25.28 -4.91
CA THR A 113 -2.55 24.84 -3.50
C THR A 113 -2.04 23.41 -3.32
N ALA A 114 -2.24 22.54 -4.32
CA ALA A 114 -1.72 21.17 -4.29
C ALA A 114 -0.18 21.16 -4.30
N GLY A 115 0.45 22.05 -5.07
CA GLY A 115 1.90 22.25 -5.11
C GLY A 115 2.48 22.62 -3.75
N SER A 116 1.92 23.65 -3.11
CA SER A 116 2.36 24.06 -1.77
C SER A 116 2.20 22.96 -0.73
N TRP A 117 1.13 22.17 -0.84
CA TRP A 117 0.94 21.03 0.06
C TRP A 117 1.97 19.92 -0.17
N ALA A 118 2.27 19.59 -1.43
CA ALA A 118 3.27 18.59 -1.76
C ALA A 118 4.68 19.00 -1.30
N GLU A 119 5.03 20.28 -1.44
CA GLU A 119 6.29 20.84 -0.93
C GLU A 119 6.40 20.68 0.59
N ALA A 120 5.37 21.11 1.34
CA ALA A 120 5.34 20.95 2.80
C ALA A 120 5.41 19.47 3.23
N TYR A 121 4.81 18.57 2.45
CA TYR A 121 4.93 17.13 2.69
C TYR A 121 6.38 16.65 2.53
N TYR A 122 7.11 17.09 1.50
CA TYR A 122 8.50 16.73 1.32
C TYR A 122 9.40 17.29 2.44
N GLU A 123 9.18 18.51 2.90
CA GLU A 123 9.91 19.11 4.03
C GLU A 123 9.69 18.32 5.34
N THR A 124 8.45 17.92 5.60
CA THR A 124 8.13 17.13 6.80
C THR A 124 8.66 15.71 6.72
N ALA A 125 8.60 15.07 5.55
CA ALA A 125 9.13 13.73 5.31
C ALA A 125 10.67 13.67 5.39
N THR A 126 11.37 14.70 4.92
CA THR A 126 12.83 14.79 5.05
C THR A 126 13.29 14.98 6.50
N THR A 127 12.47 15.66 7.30
CA THR A 127 12.75 15.87 8.73
C THR A 127 12.39 14.65 9.60
N SER A 128 11.26 13.99 9.31
CA SER A 128 10.66 12.95 10.20
C SER A 128 10.88 11.52 9.71
N GLY A 129 11.41 11.34 8.51
CA GLY A 129 11.47 10.08 7.81
C GLY A 129 10.16 9.76 7.05
N TRP A 130 10.30 9.12 5.90
CA TRP A 130 9.17 8.70 5.06
C TRP A 130 8.23 7.75 5.82
N GLY A 131 6.95 8.11 5.92
CA GLY A 131 5.91 7.26 6.53
C GLY A 131 5.56 7.55 7.99
N ASN A 132 6.21 8.52 8.65
CA ASN A 132 5.91 8.92 10.03
C ASN A 132 4.97 10.14 10.16
N LEU A 133 4.22 10.46 9.10
CA LEU A 133 3.31 11.61 9.08
C LEU A 133 1.91 11.12 9.49
N GLY A 134 1.67 11.04 10.80
CA GLY A 134 0.41 10.62 11.41
C GLY A 134 -0.01 11.56 12.53
#